data_AF-A0A0B7N6P5-F1
#
_entry.id   AF-A0A0B7N6P5-F1
#
_cell.length_a   1.000
_cell.length_b   1.000
_cell.length_c   1.000
_cell.angle_alpha   90.00
_cell.angle_beta   90.00
_cell.angle_gamma   90.00
#
_symmetry.space_group_name_H-M   'P 1'
#
loop_
_entity.id
_entity.type
_entity.pdbx_description
1 polymer ?
#
loop_
_entity_poly.entity_id
_entity_poly.type
_entity_poly.pdbx_seq_one_letter_code
_entity_poly.pdbx_strand_id
1 'polypeptide(L)'
;MMITGGKTDQEHHILYSGVIRHKNVHTCAFGAVGFYLFHRFHVKGEAFPDFTSNANWFNVKLARGSRSSEKSVTYNTQLTSGNNAFAAVGINSVVKKTHLGCQAGAREAAMAGLSHDHIRRLGR
;
A
#
# COMPACT_ATOMS: atom_id res chain seq x y z
N MET A 1 12.12 1.05 17.59
CA MET A 1 11.46 -0.26 17.43
C MET A 1 11.94 -0.87 16.13
N MET A 2 12.83 -1.86 16.17
CA MET A 2 13.14 -2.67 14.97
C MET A 2 12.00 -3.65 14.73
N ILE A 3 11.47 -3.71 13.51
CA ILE A 3 10.49 -4.74 13.13
C ILE A 3 11.26 -6.05 12.96
N THR A 4 11.33 -6.85 14.03
CA THR A 4 11.82 -8.22 13.97
C THR A 4 10.80 -9.06 13.20
N GLY A 5 11.09 -9.42 11.95
CA GLY A 5 10.18 -10.14 11.04
C GLY A 5 9.82 -9.43 9.73
N GLY A 6 10.63 -8.47 9.28
CA GLY A 6 10.47 -7.89 7.94
C GLY A 6 10.55 -8.96 6.83
N LYS A 7 9.95 -8.68 5.67
CA LYS A 7 10.09 -9.58 4.50
C LYS A 7 11.57 -9.70 4.15
N THR A 8 12.04 -10.91 3.94
CA THR A 8 13.39 -11.18 3.44
C THR A 8 13.35 -11.66 2.01
N ASP A 9 14.43 -11.46 1.27
CA ASP A 9 14.62 -12.10 -0.04
C ASP A 9 15.07 -13.56 0.11
N GLN A 10 15.35 -14.22 -1.02
CA GLN A 10 15.85 -15.60 -1.06
C GLN A 10 17.25 -15.76 -0.44
N GLU A 11 17.99 -14.66 -0.29
CA GLU A 11 19.33 -14.61 0.29
C GLU A 11 19.30 -14.13 1.75
N HIS A 12 18.10 -14.08 2.35
CA HIS A 12 17.84 -13.63 3.73
C HIS A 12 18.16 -12.16 4.02
N HIS A 13 18.31 -11.33 2.99
CA HIS A 13 18.42 -9.88 3.17
C HIS A 13 17.06 -9.28 3.47
N ILE A 14 17.01 -8.32 4.40
CA ILE A 14 15.80 -7.55 4.71
C ILE A 14 15.41 -6.73 3.47
N LEU A 15 14.19 -6.91 3.00
CA LEU A 15 13.60 -6.10 1.95
C LEU A 15 13.03 -4.83 2.55
N TYR A 16 13.39 -3.71 1.95
CA TYR A 16 12.86 -2.40 2.32
C TYR A 16 11.87 -1.95 1.26
N SER A 17 10.74 -1.41 1.68
CA SER A 17 9.82 -0.74 0.78
C SER A 17 9.64 0.70 1.25
N GLY A 18 9.67 1.61 0.29
CA GLY A 18 9.50 3.03 0.53
C GLY A 18 8.32 3.54 -0.29
N VAL A 19 7.59 4.47 0.30
CA VAL A 19 6.71 5.37 -0.42
C VAL A 19 7.27 6.77 -0.22
N ILE A 20 7.26 7.62 -1.26
CA ILE A 20 7.73 9.00 -1.22
C ILE A 20 6.57 9.92 -1.64
N ARG A 21 6.52 11.14 -1.09
CA ARG A 21 5.52 12.12 -1.51
C ARG A 21 5.77 12.53 -2.96
N HIS A 22 4.71 12.52 -3.76
CA HIS A 22 4.75 12.98 -5.14
C HIS A 22 4.25 14.43 -5.22
N LYS A 23 4.85 15.26 -6.10
CA LYS A 23 4.46 16.68 -6.29
C LYS A 23 3.05 16.81 -6.84
N ASN A 24 2.67 15.95 -7.80
CA ASN A 24 1.29 15.84 -8.26
C ASN A 24 0.45 15.08 -7.22
N VAL A 25 -0.57 15.76 -6.68
CA VAL A 25 -1.46 15.22 -5.64
C VAL A 25 -2.27 14.01 -6.10
N HIS A 26 -2.62 13.92 -7.39
CA HIS A 26 -3.44 12.83 -7.94
C HIS A 26 -2.71 11.49 -8.00
N THR A 27 -1.37 11.51 -8.01
CA THR A 27 -0.52 10.31 -8.01
C THR A 27 0.22 10.12 -6.69
N CYS A 28 -0.01 10.98 -5.70
CA CYS A 28 0.67 10.94 -4.41
C CYS A 28 0.02 9.90 -3.48
N ALA A 29 0.69 8.75 -3.31
CA ALA A 29 0.24 7.70 -2.40
C ALA A 29 0.10 8.17 -0.94
N PHE A 30 1.01 9.02 -0.46
CA PHE A 30 0.88 9.63 0.88
C PHE A 30 -0.37 10.49 1.01
N GLY A 31 -0.65 11.33 0.00
CA GLY A 31 -1.82 12.20 -0.02
C GLY A 31 -3.10 11.37 -0.02
N ALA A 32 -3.15 10.33 -0.86
CA ALA A 32 -4.26 9.39 -0.92
C ALA A 32 -4.53 8.72 0.44
N VAL A 33 -3.47 8.25 1.13
CA VAL A 33 -3.61 7.69 2.49
C VAL A 33 -4.09 8.74 3.48
N GLY A 34 -3.57 9.98 3.42
CA GLY A 34 -4.02 11.08 4.28
C GLY A 34 -5.51 11.37 4.14
N PHE A 35 -6.01 11.51 2.91
CA PHE A 35 -7.43 11.71 2.64
C PHE A 35 -8.28 10.54 3.11
N TYR A 36 -7.81 9.31 2.92
CA TYR A 36 -8.49 8.12 3.40
C TYR A 36 -8.61 8.11 4.93
N LEU A 37 -7.53 8.42 5.66
CA LEU A 37 -7.54 8.46 7.14
C LEU A 37 -8.45 9.58 7.66
N PHE A 38 -8.42 10.76 7.02
CA PHE A 38 -9.35 11.85 7.34
C PHE A 38 -10.81 11.42 7.15
N HIS A 39 -11.15 10.87 5.98
CA HIS A 39 -12.50 10.37 5.74
C HIS A 39 -12.90 9.28 6.75
N ARG A 40 -11.97 8.39 7.10
CA ARG A 40 -12.22 7.28 8.02
C ARG A 40 -12.52 7.74 9.46
N PHE A 41 -11.65 8.54 10.05
CA PHE A 41 -11.77 8.90 11.46
C PHE A 41 -12.60 10.17 11.68
N HIS A 42 -12.47 11.17 10.81
CA HIS A 42 -13.18 12.43 10.97
C HIS A 42 -14.57 12.39 10.34
N VAL A 43 -14.69 11.98 9.07
CA VAL A 43 -15.98 12.03 8.35
C VAL A 43 -16.90 10.87 8.72
N LYS A 44 -16.37 9.65 8.82
CA LYS A 44 -17.14 8.45 9.19
C LYS A 44 -17.21 8.20 10.70
N GLY A 45 -16.52 9.01 11.51
CA GLY A 45 -16.58 8.93 12.96
C GLY A 45 -16.05 7.62 13.54
N GLU A 46 -15.18 6.90 12.82
CA GLU A 46 -14.50 5.76 13.41
C GLU A 46 -13.59 6.24 14.55
N ALA A 47 -13.61 5.52 15.67
CA ALA A 47 -12.76 5.83 16.81
C ALA A 47 -11.28 5.90 16.37
N PHE A 48 -10.62 7.01 16.72
CA PHE A 48 -9.21 7.17 16.41
C PHE A 48 -8.38 6.18 17.24
N PRO A 49 -7.30 5.58 16.68
CA PRO A 49 -6.52 4.59 17.40
C PRO A 49 -5.84 5.18 18.63
N ASP A 50 -5.83 4.42 19.72
CA ASP A 50 -5.09 4.77 20.93
C ASP A 50 -3.60 4.42 20.76
N PHE A 51 -2.75 5.43 20.81
CA PHE A 51 -1.30 5.29 20.66
C PHE A 51 -0.53 5.19 21.97
N THR A 52 -1.21 5.11 23.13
CA THR A 52 -0.54 4.94 24.43
C THR A 52 0.28 3.65 24.52
N SER A 53 -0.19 2.57 23.90
CA SER A 53 0.50 1.29 23.84
C SER A 53 0.37 0.65 22.46
N ASN A 54 1.41 -0.06 22.02
CA ASN A 54 1.43 -0.80 20.76
C ASN A 54 0.23 -1.76 20.64
N ALA A 55 -0.10 -2.46 21.72
CA ALA A 55 -1.20 -3.43 21.76
C ALA A 55 -2.56 -2.80 21.39
N ASN A 56 -2.73 -1.50 21.63
CA ASN A 56 -4.01 -0.81 21.43
C ASN A 56 -4.28 -0.42 19.98
N TRP A 57 -3.24 -0.34 19.12
CA TRP A 57 -3.40 0.09 17.72
C TRP A 57 -2.80 -0.86 16.68
N PHE A 58 -1.89 -1.76 17.05
CA PHE A 58 -1.16 -2.60 16.09
C PHE A 58 -2.07 -3.50 15.26
N ASN A 59 -3.20 -3.94 15.83
CA ASN A 59 -4.18 -4.74 15.11
C ASN A 59 -5.06 -3.91 14.16
N VAL A 60 -5.16 -2.59 14.35
CA VAL A 60 -5.93 -1.71 13.47
C VAL A 60 -5.31 -1.69 12.08
N LYS A 61 -6.06 -2.18 11.09
CA LYS A 61 -5.59 -2.30 9.71
C LYS A 61 -5.77 -0.99 8.97
N LEU A 62 -4.77 -0.61 8.18
CA LEU A 62 -4.82 0.58 7.33
C LEU A 62 -5.97 0.45 6.33
N ALA A 63 -5.95 -0.57 5.47
CA ALA A 63 -7.06 -0.90 4.58
C ALA A 63 -7.98 -1.92 5.26
N ARG A 64 -8.94 -1.44 6.04
CA ARG A 64 -9.86 -2.30 6.80
C ARG A 64 -11.03 -2.82 5.97
N GLY A 65 -11.62 -3.93 6.43
CA GLY A 65 -12.92 -4.41 5.98
C GLY A 65 -14.06 -3.51 6.48
N SER A 66 -15.27 -3.74 5.95
CA SER A 66 -16.46 -2.96 6.32
C SER A 66 -16.91 -3.19 7.76
N ARG A 67 -16.68 -4.40 8.32
CA ARG A 67 -17.24 -4.84 9.61
C ARG A 67 -16.33 -4.64 10.82
N SER A 68 -15.02 -4.55 10.63
CA SER A 68 -14.06 -4.46 11.74
C SER A 68 -12.81 -3.70 11.28
N SER A 69 -12.29 -2.84 12.16
CA SER A 69 -11.04 -2.11 11.97
C SER A 69 -9.80 -3.02 12.04
N GLU A 70 -9.92 -4.19 12.68
CA GLU A 70 -8.82 -5.14 12.86
C GLU A 70 -8.74 -6.20 11.76
N LYS A 71 -9.75 -6.28 10.91
CA LYS A 71 -9.77 -7.17 9.75
C LYS A 71 -9.40 -6.40 8.49
N SER A 72 -8.42 -6.91 7.76
CA SER A 72 -8.02 -6.34 6.47
C SER A 72 -9.13 -6.51 5.44
N VAL A 73 -9.14 -5.66 4.43
CA VAL A 73 -9.93 -5.89 3.22
C VAL A 73 -9.60 -7.25 2.62
N THR A 74 -10.61 -7.98 2.14
CA THR A 74 -10.39 -9.28 1.52
C THR A 74 -9.73 -9.13 0.16
N TYR A 75 -8.98 -10.16 -0.25
CA TYR A 75 -8.38 -10.20 -1.58
C TYR A 75 -9.41 -9.98 -2.70
N ASN A 76 -10.55 -10.66 -2.64
CA ASN A 76 -11.60 -10.52 -3.66
C ASN A 76 -12.17 -9.10 -3.70
N THR A 77 -12.39 -8.46 -2.55
CA THR A 77 -12.85 -7.07 -2.49
C THR A 77 -11.84 -6.11 -3.12
N GLN A 78 -10.54 -6.29 -2.83
CA GLN A 78 -9.49 -5.48 -3.43
C GLN A 78 -9.42 -5.71 -4.95
N LEU A 79 -9.48 -6.97 -5.39
CA LEU A 79 -9.45 -7.35 -6.80
C LEU A 79 -10.63 -6.75 -7.56
N THR A 80 -11.85 -6.84 -7.03
CA THR A 80 -13.04 -6.23 -7.64
C THR A 80 -12.92 -4.72 -7.71
N SER A 81 -12.42 -4.07 -6.66
CA SER A 81 -12.23 -2.61 -6.66
C SER A 81 -11.21 -2.19 -7.73
N GLY A 82 -10.10 -2.92 -7.86
CA GLY A 82 -9.10 -2.69 -8.91
C GLY A 82 -9.66 -2.95 -10.32
N ASN A 83 -10.43 -4.02 -10.51
CA ASN A 83 -11.12 -4.31 -11.77
C ASN A 83 -12.00 -3.15 -12.23
N ASN A 84 -12.84 -2.64 -11.31
CA ASN A 84 -13.75 -1.55 -11.62
C ASN A 84 -13.01 -0.27 -11.96
N ALA A 85 -11.92 0.04 -11.24
CA ALA A 85 -11.08 1.20 -11.52
C ALA A 85 -10.43 1.12 -12.91
N PHE A 86 -9.87 -0.04 -13.29
CA PHE A 86 -9.26 -0.22 -14.61
C PHE A 86 -10.30 -0.17 -15.74
N ALA A 87 -11.46 -0.81 -15.55
CA ALA A 87 -12.54 -0.79 -16.53
C ALA A 87 -13.06 0.64 -16.77
N ALA A 88 -13.18 1.45 -15.71
CA ALA A 88 -13.63 2.83 -15.81
C ALA A 88 -12.72 3.73 -16.67
N VAL A 89 -11.45 3.35 -16.84
CA VAL A 89 -10.47 4.07 -17.69
C VAL A 89 -10.13 3.30 -18.97
N GLY A 90 -10.88 2.24 -19.31
CA GLY A 90 -10.69 1.46 -20.54
C GLY A 90 -9.46 0.54 -20.54
N ILE A 91 -8.86 0.26 -19.38
CA ILE A 91 -7.68 -0.61 -19.26
C ILE A 91 -8.12 -2.06 -19.05
N ASN A 92 -7.95 -2.91 -20.07
CA ASN A 92 -8.45 -4.29 -20.07
C ASN A 92 -7.35 -5.36 -19.95
N SER A 93 -6.08 -5.01 -20.11
CA SER A 93 -4.95 -5.95 -20.28
C SER A 93 -4.13 -6.25 -19.02
N VAL A 94 -4.61 -5.88 -17.83
CA VAL A 94 -3.85 -6.06 -16.58
C VAL A 94 -4.02 -7.48 -16.03
N VAL A 95 -2.94 -8.27 -16.05
CA VAL A 95 -2.93 -9.66 -15.56
C VAL A 95 -2.83 -9.75 -14.03
N LYS A 96 -1.89 -9.01 -13.41
CA LYS A 96 -1.67 -9.00 -11.95
C LYS A 96 -2.26 -7.76 -11.28
N LYS A 97 -3.59 -7.67 -11.26
CA LYS A 97 -4.33 -6.44 -10.92
C LYS A 97 -4.06 -5.90 -9.51
N THR A 98 -3.91 -6.76 -8.51
CA THR A 98 -3.62 -6.37 -7.12
C THR A 98 -2.15 -6.01 -6.86
N HIS A 99 -1.24 -6.37 -7.79
CA HIS A 99 0.21 -6.16 -7.64
C HIS A 99 0.78 -5.11 -8.59
N LEU A 100 -0.05 -4.48 -9.43
CA LEU A 100 0.42 -3.54 -10.46
C LEU A 100 1.25 -2.40 -9.87
N GLY A 101 0.81 -1.82 -8.74
CA GLY A 101 1.53 -0.74 -8.08
C GLY A 101 2.95 -1.10 -7.62
N CYS A 102 3.20 -2.37 -7.31
CA CYS A 102 4.53 -2.86 -6.95
C CYS A 102 5.47 -2.89 -8.16
N GLN A 103 4.97 -3.35 -9.31
CA GLN A 103 5.75 -3.39 -10.55
C GLN A 103 5.93 -2.00 -11.17
N ALA A 104 4.95 -1.11 -11.00
CA ALA A 104 5.01 0.25 -11.54
C ALA A 104 6.19 1.04 -10.95
N GLY A 105 6.38 1.02 -9.62
CA GLY A 105 7.48 1.74 -8.99
C GLY A 105 8.87 1.24 -9.42
N ALA A 106 9.04 -0.09 -9.54
CA ALA A 106 10.29 -0.67 -10.05
C ALA A 106 10.58 -0.25 -11.51
N ARG A 107 9.54 -0.21 -12.35
CA ARG A 107 9.65 0.24 -13.75
C ARG A 107 9.97 1.73 -13.84
N GLU A 108 9.31 2.57 -13.04
CA GLU A 108 9.59 4.01 -12.97
C GLU A 108 11.03 4.27 -12.53
N ALA A 109 11.53 3.54 -11.52
CA ALA A 109 12.92 3.64 -11.08
C ALA A 109 13.91 3.23 -12.20
N ALA A 110 13.61 2.16 -12.95
CA ALA A 110 14.41 1.75 -14.09
C ALA A 110 14.42 2.82 -15.20
N MET A 111 13.25 3.39 -15.52
CA MET A 111 13.12 4.48 -16.49
C MET A 111 13.84 5.75 -16.04
N ALA A 112 13.96 5.99 -14.73
CA ALA A 112 14.74 7.07 -14.15
C ALA A 112 16.26 6.78 -14.08
N GLY A 113 16.71 5.62 -14.58
CA GLY A 113 18.13 5.27 -14.71
C GLY A 113 18.74 4.60 -13.48
N LEU A 114 17.94 4.12 -12.51
CA LEU A 114 18.50 3.38 -11.37
C LEU A 114 19.00 2.00 -11.80
N SER A 115 20.10 1.55 -11.19
CA SER A 115 20.66 0.22 -11.44
C SER A 115 19.71 -0.88 -10.97
N HIS A 116 19.81 -2.04 -11.62
CA HIS A 116 19.01 -3.21 -11.26
C HIS A 116 19.24 -3.64 -9.80
N ASP A 117 20.47 -3.50 -9.29
CA ASP A 117 20.82 -3.83 -7.90
C ASP A 117 20.09 -2.92 -6.89
N HIS A 118 19.93 -1.64 -7.20
CA HIS A 118 19.15 -0.72 -6.36
C HIS A 118 17.66 -1.06 -6.37
N ILE A 119 17.13 -1.49 -7.52
CA ILE A 119 15.72 -1.88 -7.66
C ILE A 119 15.44 -3.21 -6.96
N ARG A 120 16.35 -4.19 -7.05
CA ARG A 120 16.21 -5.52 -6.43
C ARG A 120 16.03 -5.46 -4.91
N ARG A 121 16.61 -4.45 -4.23
CA ARG A 121 16.41 -4.20 -2.79
C ARG A 121 14.97 -3.84 -2.41
N LEU A 122 14.16 -3.38 -3.37
CA LEU A 122 12.74 -3.03 -3.18
C LEU A 122 11.80 -4.25 -3.27
N GLY A 123 12.34 -5.42 -3.66
CA GLY A 123 11.58 -6.65 -3.89
C GLY A 123 11.76 -7.16 -5.33
N ARG A 124 11.72 -8.48 -5.50
CA ARG A 124 11.79 -9.17 -6.79
C ARG A 124 10.43 -9.25 -7.48
#